data_AF-A0A7Y4QDF2-F1
#
_entry.id   AF-A0A7Y4QDF2-F1
#
_cell.length_a   1.000
_cell.length_b   1.000
_cell.length_c   1.000
_cell.angle_alpha   90.00
_cell.angle_beta   90.00
_cell.angle_gamma   90.00
#
_symmetry.space_group_name_H-M   'P 1'
#
loop_
_entity.id
_entity.type
_entity.pdbx_description
1 polymer ?
#
loop_
_entity_poly.entity_id
_entity_poly.type
_entity_poly.pdbx_seq_one_letter_code
_entity_poly.pdbx_strand_id
1 'polypeptide(L)'
;MSQRKYFLSWIITLAVLFSWMAVAIPARAEAAGSFSDVPESNPAFAAIEYVKGQGIMTGNPNGTFAPAGPFTRAASAKVLVLTKMSEADVQAVTERTFGDIPEGAWYRVYAEAARIKGIVSAAASFNGDRTVKKAEFLKMLLSSQGADPNAFSEIRLPLATDVTDPDAWFYPWMRRGITD
;
A
#
# COMPACT_ATOMS: atom_id res chain seq x y z
N MET A 1 -9.10 -23.32 79.97
CA MET A 1 -8.96 -21.96 79.41
C MET A 1 -7.71 -21.87 78.52
N SER A 2 -7.71 -22.47 77.32
CA SER A 2 -6.52 -22.46 76.42
C SER A 2 -6.82 -22.55 74.91
N GLN A 3 -8.08 -22.53 74.48
CA GLN A 3 -8.44 -22.73 73.07
C GLN A 3 -8.62 -21.40 72.28
N ARG A 4 -8.66 -20.25 72.95
CA ARG A 4 -8.84 -18.93 72.29
C ARG A 4 -7.55 -18.33 71.69
N LYS A 5 -6.37 -18.88 72.00
CA LYS A 5 -5.08 -18.32 71.57
C LYS A 5 -4.62 -18.79 70.18
N TYR A 6 -5.11 -19.94 69.71
CA TYR A 6 -4.74 -20.51 68.40
C TYR A 6 -5.65 -20.03 67.26
N PHE A 7 -6.88 -19.62 67.55
CA PHE A 7 -7.85 -19.18 66.55
C PHE A 7 -7.49 -17.82 65.93
N LEU A 8 -6.87 -16.93 66.71
CA LEU A 8 -6.43 -15.60 66.23
C LEU A 8 -5.10 -15.65 65.46
N SER A 9 -4.26 -16.66 65.72
CA SER A 9 -2.96 -16.82 65.04
C SER A 9 -3.08 -17.39 63.62
N TRP A 10 -4.25 -17.92 63.25
CA TRP A 10 -4.49 -18.54 61.94
C TRP A 10 -5.12 -17.59 60.92
N ILE A 11 -5.68 -16.45 61.37
CA ILE A 11 -6.30 -15.44 60.50
C ILE A 11 -5.25 -14.42 59.99
N ILE A 12 -4.19 -14.18 60.75
CA ILE A 12 -3.14 -13.21 60.39
C ILE A 12 -2.16 -13.79 59.34
N THR A 13 -1.96 -15.12 59.30
CA THR A 13 -1.13 -15.79 58.29
C THR A 13 -1.79 -15.90 56.91
N LEU A 14 -3.13 -15.88 56.84
CA LEU A 14 -3.88 -15.89 55.58
C LEU A 14 -3.90 -14.53 54.86
N ALA A 15 -3.71 -13.42 55.58
CA ALA A 15 -3.68 -12.07 55.01
C ALA A 15 -2.34 -11.71 54.34
N VAL A 16 -1.22 -12.30 54.80
CA VAL A 16 0.12 -11.99 54.25
C VAL A 16 0.37 -12.75 52.93
N LEU A 17 -0.28 -13.89 52.71
CA LEU A 17 -0.16 -14.64 51.45
C LEU A 17 -0.95 -14.03 50.28
N PHE A 18 -1.93 -13.16 50.56
CA PHE A 18 -2.74 -12.49 49.52
C PHE A 18 -2.13 -11.16 49.07
N SER A 19 -1.08 -10.66 49.74
CA SER A 19 -0.46 -9.36 49.49
C SER A 19 0.74 -9.41 48.52
N TRP A 20 0.95 -10.53 47.82
CA TRP A 20 2.07 -10.68 46.87
C TRP A 20 1.70 -11.35 45.55
N MET A 21 0.43 -11.21 45.14
CA MET A 21 0.07 -11.37 43.72
C MET A 21 -0.13 -9.99 43.12
N ALA A 22 0.99 -9.35 42.74
CA ALA A 22 0.93 -8.37 41.66
C ALA A 22 0.51 -9.16 40.41
N VAL A 23 -0.79 -9.17 40.10
CA VAL A 23 -1.25 -9.59 38.78
C VAL A 23 -0.68 -8.57 37.80
N ALA A 24 0.42 -8.94 37.14
CA ALA A 24 0.91 -8.20 36.00
C ALA A 24 -0.17 -8.31 34.94
N ILE A 25 -0.99 -7.27 34.80
CA ILE A 25 -1.85 -7.11 33.63
C ILE A 25 -0.86 -6.86 32.49
N PRO A 26 -0.69 -7.78 31.52
CA PRO A 26 0.09 -7.45 30.35
C PRO A 26 -0.61 -6.25 29.72
N ALA A 27 0.07 -5.10 29.68
CA ALA A 27 -0.37 -4.01 28.83
C ALA A 27 -0.46 -4.62 27.43
N ARG A 28 -1.67 -4.63 26.86
CA ARG A 28 -1.88 -5.03 25.48
C ARG A 28 -1.03 -4.06 24.68
N ALA A 29 0.11 -4.52 24.17
CA ALA A 29 0.87 -3.77 23.20
C ALA A 29 -0.06 -3.63 22.00
N GLU A 30 -0.68 -2.46 21.85
CA GLU A 30 -1.26 -2.09 20.56
C GLU A 30 -0.11 -2.17 19.57
N ALA A 31 -0.27 -2.99 18.53
CA ALA A 31 0.72 -3.09 17.49
C ALA A 31 0.73 -1.73 16.79
N ALA A 32 1.61 -0.84 17.22
CA ALA A 32 1.76 0.47 16.62
C ALA A 32 2.00 0.28 15.12
N GLY A 33 1.23 1.00 14.30
CA GLY A 33 1.36 0.97 12.84
C GLY A 33 2.80 1.28 12.40
N SER A 34 3.14 0.84 11.20
CA SER A 34 4.49 0.99 10.64
C SER A 34 4.89 2.45 10.38
N PHE A 35 3.92 3.36 10.35
CA PHE A 35 4.12 4.76 9.98
C PHE A 35 3.46 5.72 10.98
N SER A 36 4.18 6.78 11.36
CA SER A 36 3.75 7.75 12.37
C SER A 36 2.59 8.65 11.93
N ASP A 37 2.38 8.80 10.62
CA ASP A 37 1.33 9.61 9.99
C ASP A 37 0.15 8.78 9.45
N VAL A 38 0.10 7.49 9.79
CA VAL A 38 -0.99 6.58 9.40
C VAL A 38 -1.58 5.93 10.66
N PRO A 39 -2.52 6.59 11.35
CA PRO A 39 -3.22 5.98 12.49
C PRO A 39 -4.10 4.81 12.04
N GLU A 40 -4.43 3.88 12.93
CA GLU A 40 -5.33 2.74 12.64
C GLU A 40 -6.72 3.17 12.12
N SER A 41 -7.17 4.37 12.50
CA SER A 41 -8.41 4.98 12.00
C SER A 41 -8.34 5.45 10.55
N ASN A 42 -7.16 5.48 9.95
CA ASN A 42 -7.01 5.82 8.54
C ASN A 42 -7.68 4.72 7.68
N PRO A 43 -8.60 5.06 6.76
CA PRO A 43 -9.26 4.08 5.90
C PRO A 43 -8.30 3.22 5.06
N ALA A 44 -7.11 3.74 4.77
CA ALA A 44 -6.07 3.04 4.02
C ALA A 44 -5.08 2.26 4.92
N PHE A 45 -5.23 2.28 6.25
CA PHE A 45 -4.28 1.67 7.20
C PHE A 45 -3.92 0.23 6.84
N ALA A 46 -4.91 -0.64 6.70
CA ALA A 46 -4.69 -2.05 6.38
C ALA A 46 -4.00 -2.25 5.02
N ALA A 47 -4.35 -1.45 4.02
CA ALA A 47 -3.73 -1.52 2.70
C ALA A 47 -2.26 -1.03 2.74
N ILE A 48 -1.97 0.01 3.51
CA ILE A 48 -0.63 0.57 3.71
C ILE A 48 0.26 -0.43 4.42
N GLU A 49 -0.21 -1.03 5.52
CA GLU A 49 0.53 -2.08 6.25
C GLU A 49 0.77 -3.30 5.35
N TYR A 50 -0.20 -3.68 4.52
CA TYR A 50 -0.04 -4.78 3.57
C TYR A 50 1.06 -4.51 2.56
N VAL A 51 1.03 -3.37 1.85
CA VAL A 51 2.05 -3.06 0.83
C VAL A 51 3.44 -2.84 1.44
N LYS A 52 3.51 -2.42 2.70
CA LYS A 52 4.75 -2.36 3.48
C LYS A 52 5.28 -3.75 3.80
N GLY A 53 4.42 -4.65 4.27
CA GLY A 53 4.78 -6.04 4.55
C GLY A 53 5.23 -6.80 3.31
N GLN A 54 4.69 -6.47 2.12
CA GLN A 54 5.14 -7.01 0.84
C GLN A 54 6.42 -6.35 0.30
N GLY A 55 6.96 -5.32 0.95
CA GLY A 55 8.13 -4.57 0.48
C GLY A 55 7.89 -3.69 -0.75
N ILE A 56 6.63 -3.55 -1.19
CA ILE A 56 6.25 -2.77 -2.39
C ILE A 56 6.37 -1.27 -2.11
N MET A 57 5.93 -0.82 -0.92
CA MET A 57 6.07 0.56 -0.47
C MET A 57 6.68 0.61 0.93
N THR A 58 7.87 1.21 1.05
CA THR A 58 8.62 1.23 2.31
C THR A 58 8.41 2.49 3.14
N GLY A 59 7.74 3.51 2.59
CA GLY A 59 7.63 4.85 3.17
C GLY A 59 8.93 5.64 3.13
N ASN A 60 8.92 6.77 3.82
CA ASN A 60 10.01 7.74 3.86
C ASN A 60 11.04 7.41 4.96
N PRO A 61 12.30 7.85 4.81
CA PRO A 61 13.35 7.62 5.82
C PRO A 61 13.04 8.15 7.23
N ASN A 62 12.14 9.13 7.34
CA ASN A 62 11.70 9.69 8.62
C ASN A 62 10.56 8.90 9.31
N GLY A 63 10.20 7.72 8.78
CA GLY A 63 9.16 6.86 9.36
C GLY A 63 7.71 7.26 9.00
N THR A 64 7.52 8.08 7.98
CA THR A 64 6.19 8.48 7.46
C THR A 64 5.84 7.76 6.16
N PHE A 65 4.55 7.66 5.83
CA PHE A 65 4.05 7.16 4.56
C PHE A 65 3.67 8.29 3.59
N ALA A 66 3.23 9.44 4.10
CA ALA A 66 2.67 10.58 3.37
C ALA A 66 1.44 10.23 2.51
N PRO A 67 0.34 9.70 3.10
CA PRO A 67 -0.81 9.19 2.34
C PRO A 67 -1.55 10.25 1.51
N ALA A 68 -1.47 11.52 1.90
CA ALA A 68 -2.06 12.65 1.17
C ALA A 68 -1.08 13.32 0.17
N GLY A 69 0.15 12.82 0.09
CA GLY A 69 1.17 13.35 -0.82
C GLY A 69 0.87 13.04 -2.29
N PRO A 70 1.53 13.75 -3.22
CA PRO A 70 1.39 13.46 -4.64
C PRO A 70 1.92 12.06 -4.96
N PHE A 71 1.10 11.25 -5.62
CA PHE A 71 1.54 9.96 -6.13
C PHE A 71 2.05 10.10 -7.56
N THR A 72 3.35 9.88 -7.78
CA THR A 72 3.99 10.15 -9.08
C THR A 72 3.81 8.98 -10.05
N ARG A 73 3.99 9.24 -11.34
CA ARG A 73 3.98 8.22 -12.39
C ARG A 73 5.10 7.20 -12.19
N ALA A 74 6.27 7.64 -11.72
CA ALA A 74 7.38 6.77 -11.30
C ALA A 74 7.01 5.86 -10.13
N ALA A 75 6.40 6.40 -9.06
CA ALA A 75 5.95 5.61 -7.92
C ALA A 75 4.87 4.59 -8.34
N SER A 76 3.96 5.00 -9.22
CA SER A 76 2.94 4.11 -9.81
C SER A 76 3.56 2.93 -10.56
N ALA A 77 4.56 3.20 -11.41
CA ALA A 77 5.25 2.15 -12.16
C ALA A 77 5.98 1.18 -11.23
N LYS A 78 6.72 1.70 -10.23
CA LYS A 78 7.37 0.85 -9.22
C LYS A 78 6.39 -0.09 -8.54
N VAL A 79 5.31 0.47 -7.98
CA VAL A 79 4.31 -0.32 -7.24
C VAL A 79 3.73 -1.42 -8.12
N LEU A 80 3.30 -1.10 -9.34
CA LEU A 80 2.66 -2.07 -10.23
C LEU A 80 3.64 -3.12 -10.76
N VAL A 81 4.87 -2.74 -11.09
CA VAL A 81 5.90 -3.70 -11.54
C VAL A 81 6.23 -4.71 -10.45
N LEU A 82 6.34 -4.28 -9.19
CA LEU A 82 6.65 -5.18 -8.08
C LEU A 82 5.51 -6.16 -7.74
N THR A 83 4.31 -5.96 -8.30
CA THR A 83 3.26 -7.00 -8.27
C THR A 83 3.46 -8.10 -9.32
N LYS A 84 4.40 -7.91 -10.26
CA LYS A 84 4.60 -8.76 -11.46
C LYS A 84 6.02 -9.30 -11.60
N MET A 85 6.97 -8.71 -10.90
CA MET A 85 8.40 -9.01 -10.98
C MET A 85 9.01 -8.94 -9.60
N SER A 86 10.03 -9.76 -9.35
CA SER A 86 10.84 -9.60 -8.15
C SER A 86 11.69 -8.34 -8.27
N GLU A 87 12.08 -7.75 -7.13
CA GLU A 87 12.98 -6.60 -7.11
C GLU A 87 14.30 -6.91 -7.85
N ALA A 88 14.84 -8.13 -7.70
CA ALA A 88 16.05 -8.56 -8.38
C ALA A 88 15.92 -8.54 -9.92
N ASP A 89 14.79 -9.02 -10.45
CA ASP A 89 14.53 -9.01 -11.89
C ASP A 89 14.39 -7.59 -12.43
N VAL A 90 13.78 -6.70 -11.64
CA VAL A 90 13.67 -5.28 -12.01
C VAL A 90 15.04 -4.63 -12.04
N GLN A 91 15.87 -4.86 -11.03
CA GLN A 91 17.22 -4.28 -10.97
C GLN A 91 18.16 -4.81 -12.07
N ALA A 92 17.83 -5.96 -12.68
CA ALA A 92 18.56 -6.50 -13.84
C ALA A 92 18.20 -5.83 -15.18
N VAL A 93 17.17 -4.97 -15.22
CA VAL A 93 16.77 -4.23 -16.43
C VAL A 93 17.84 -3.21 -16.81
N THR A 94 18.28 -3.21 -18.07
CA THR A 94 19.40 -2.37 -18.56
C THR A 94 19.00 -1.39 -19.66
N GLU A 95 17.76 -1.49 -20.13
CA GLU A 95 17.17 -0.70 -21.20
C GLU A 95 17.18 0.81 -20.87
N ARG A 96 17.22 1.63 -21.93
CA ARG A 96 17.24 3.09 -21.86
C ARG A 96 16.41 3.68 -23.00
N THR A 97 15.12 3.35 -23.02
CA THR A 97 14.16 3.74 -24.06
C THR A 97 13.66 5.17 -23.87
N PHE A 98 13.45 5.58 -22.61
CA PHE A 98 12.91 6.90 -22.29
C PHE A 98 14.01 7.98 -22.26
N GLY A 99 13.94 8.96 -23.17
CA GLY A 99 14.96 10.00 -23.31
C GLY A 99 14.91 11.10 -22.24
N ASP A 100 13.82 11.18 -21.49
CA ASP A 100 13.60 12.16 -20.42
C ASP A 100 13.98 11.66 -19.03
N ILE A 101 14.50 10.43 -18.90
CA ILE A 101 14.95 9.87 -17.62
C ILE A 101 16.45 10.16 -17.44
N PRO A 102 16.85 11.08 -16.52
CA PRO A 102 18.25 11.44 -16.30
C PRO A 102 19.07 10.25 -15.83
N GLU A 103 20.39 10.25 -16.10
CA GLU A 103 21.31 9.22 -15.59
C GLU A 103 21.19 9.07 -14.06
N GLY A 104 21.23 7.83 -13.54
CA GLY A 104 21.06 7.57 -12.10
C GLY A 104 19.65 7.75 -11.50
N ALA A 105 18.62 8.15 -12.26
CA ALA A 105 17.26 8.22 -11.72
C ALA A 105 16.80 6.88 -11.13
N TRP A 106 16.40 6.89 -9.85
CA TRP A 106 16.01 5.69 -9.09
C TRP A 106 14.90 4.88 -9.77
N TYR A 107 14.05 5.55 -10.55
CA TYR A 107 12.89 4.95 -11.17
C TYR A 107 13.14 4.37 -12.56
N ARG A 108 14.35 4.49 -13.14
CA ARG A 108 14.60 4.04 -14.53
C ARG A 108 14.24 2.58 -14.72
N VAL A 109 14.77 1.72 -13.86
CA VAL A 109 14.56 0.27 -13.93
C VAL A 109 13.08 -0.09 -13.85
N TYR A 110 12.32 0.60 -13.00
CA TYR A 110 10.88 0.39 -12.88
C TYR A 110 10.11 0.93 -14.10
N ALA A 111 10.53 2.05 -14.68
CA ALA A 111 9.90 2.60 -15.89
C ALA A 111 10.08 1.65 -17.09
N GLU A 112 11.30 1.13 -17.28
CA GLU A 112 11.61 0.18 -18.35
C GLU A 112 10.96 -1.18 -18.12
N ALA A 113 10.97 -1.69 -16.88
CA ALA A 113 10.23 -2.90 -16.52
C ALA A 113 8.72 -2.73 -16.79
N ALA A 114 8.14 -1.59 -16.44
CA ALA A 114 6.74 -1.29 -16.71
C ALA A 114 6.46 -1.28 -18.22
N ARG A 115 7.40 -0.78 -19.03
CA ARG A 115 7.30 -0.81 -20.49
C ARG A 115 7.36 -2.24 -21.02
N ILE A 116 8.31 -3.05 -20.55
CA ILE A 116 8.46 -4.47 -20.92
C ILE A 116 7.20 -5.27 -20.56
N LYS A 117 6.58 -4.98 -19.42
CA LYS A 117 5.32 -5.62 -18.96
C LYS A 117 4.06 -5.03 -19.58
N GLY A 118 4.17 -4.04 -20.49
CA GLY A 118 3.02 -3.41 -21.13
C GLY A 118 2.15 -2.54 -20.20
N ILE A 119 2.65 -2.21 -19.00
CA ILE A 119 1.98 -1.35 -18.02
C ILE A 119 1.98 0.11 -18.49
N VAL A 120 3.07 0.51 -19.17
CA VAL A 120 3.19 1.84 -19.79
C VAL A 120 3.53 1.71 -21.28
N SER A 121 3.13 2.71 -22.06
CA SER A 121 3.42 2.78 -23.49
C SER A 121 4.91 2.99 -23.77
N ALA A 122 5.37 2.53 -24.93
CA ALA A 122 6.71 2.77 -25.46
C ALA A 122 6.89 4.21 -26.03
N ALA A 123 6.31 5.22 -25.38
CA ALA A 123 6.48 6.61 -25.77
C ALA A 123 7.92 7.08 -25.52
N ALA A 124 8.38 8.11 -26.25
CA ALA A 124 9.74 8.63 -26.11
C ALA A 124 10.01 9.27 -24.72
N SER A 125 8.97 9.71 -24.02
CA SER A 125 9.06 10.34 -22.71
C SER A 125 8.19 9.64 -21.66
N PHE A 126 8.76 9.37 -20.49
CA PHE A 126 8.10 8.71 -19.37
C PHE A 126 7.36 9.67 -18.45
N ASN A 127 7.91 10.87 -18.21
CA ASN A 127 7.42 11.90 -17.29
C ASN A 127 7.25 11.40 -15.84
N GLY A 128 8.30 10.80 -15.28
CA GLY A 128 8.26 10.05 -14.01
C GLY A 128 7.84 10.86 -12.79
N ASP A 129 8.31 12.11 -12.69
CA ASP A 129 8.07 12.96 -11.51
C ASP A 129 6.69 13.63 -11.51
N ARG A 130 5.95 13.55 -12.62
CA ARG A 130 4.59 14.08 -12.70
C ARG A 130 3.66 13.28 -11.80
N THR A 131 2.77 13.98 -11.07
CA THR A 131 1.64 13.34 -10.39
C THR A 131 0.78 12.58 -11.41
N VAL A 132 0.51 11.30 -11.11
CA VAL A 132 -0.31 10.44 -11.96
C VAL A 132 -1.76 10.88 -11.88
N LYS A 133 -2.47 10.88 -13.01
CA LYS A 133 -3.93 11.11 -12.98
C LYS A 133 -4.64 9.82 -12.54
N LYS A 134 -5.80 9.93 -11.88
CA LYS A 134 -6.58 8.74 -11.45
C LYS A 134 -6.88 7.78 -12.61
N ALA A 135 -7.38 8.31 -13.73
CA ALA A 135 -7.68 7.53 -14.94
C ALA A 135 -6.43 6.88 -15.56
N GLU A 136 -5.27 7.52 -15.42
CA GLU A 136 -4.00 6.99 -15.89
C GLU A 136 -3.49 5.87 -14.98
N PHE A 137 -3.57 6.05 -13.65
CA PHE A 137 -3.24 5.00 -12.71
C PHE A 137 -4.14 3.77 -12.89
N LEU A 138 -5.45 3.99 -13.09
CA LEU A 138 -6.40 2.90 -13.38
C LEU A 138 -6.01 2.14 -14.65
N LYS A 139 -5.71 2.85 -15.74
CA LYS A 139 -5.19 2.22 -16.97
C LYS A 139 -3.94 1.39 -16.68
N MET A 140 -2.96 1.94 -15.96
CA MET A 140 -1.72 1.24 -15.62
C MET A 140 -2.01 -0.03 -14.79
N LEU A 141 -2.88 0.07 -13.79
CA LEU A 141 -3.29 -1.05 -12.94
C LEU A 141 -3.95 -2.16 -13.76
N LEU A 142 -4.94 -1.84 -14.58
CA LEU A 142 -5.62 -2.83 -15.43
C LEU A 142 -4.67 -3.43 -16.47
N SER A 143 -3.77 -2.61 -17.04
CA SER A 143 -2.74 -3.10 -17.96
C SER A 143 -1.79 -4.09 -17.27
N SER A 144 -1.41 -3.84 -16.00
CA SER A 144 -0.60 -4.78 -15.21
C SER A 144 -1.29 -6.13 -14.98
N GLN A 145 -2.62 -6.15 -14.98
CA GLN A 145 -3.42 -7.36 -14.85
C GLN A 145 -3.64 -8.07 -16.20
N GLY A 146 -3.16 -7.50 -17.31
CA GLY A 146 -3.41 -8.02 -18.65
C GLY A 146 -4.85 -7.83 -19.11
N ALA A 147 -5.58 -6.88 -18.52
CA ALA A 147 -6.96 -6.61 -18.90
C ALA A 147 -7.04 -6.05 -20.33
N ASP A 148 -7.95 -6.60 -21.13
CA ASP A 148 -8.33 -6.03 -22.42
C ASP A 148 -9.34 -4.88 -22.18
N PRO A 149 -9.01 -3.63 -22.53
CA PRO A 149 -9.93 -2.50 -22.36
C PRO A 149 -11.21 -2.60 -23.20
N ASN A 150 -11.27 -3.49 -24.19
CA ASN A 150 -12.44 -3.70 -25.05
C ASN A 150 -13.34 -4.86 -24.58
N ALA A 151 -12.89 -5.64 -23.60
CA ALA A 151 -13.65 -6.77 -23.07
C ALA A 151 -14.55 -6.31 -21.90
N PHE A 152 -15.72 -5.75 -22.22
CA PHE A 152 -16.72 -5.32 -21.24
C PHE A 152 -18.14 -5.73 -21.64
N SER A 153 -19.02 -5.88 -20.66
CA SER A 153 -20.47 -6.03 -20.88
C SER A 153 -21.12 -4.67 -21.20
N GLU A 154 -22.26 -4.68 -21.91
CA GLU A 154 -22.95 -3.44 -22.28
C GLU A 154 -23.59 -2.74 -21.08
N ILE A 155 -22.81 -1.92 -20.36
CA ILE A 155 -23.34 -0.87 -19.49
C ILE A 155 -23.42 0.44 -20.28
N ARG A 156 -24.61 1.05 -20.37
CA ARG A 156 -24.80 2.44 -20.83
C ARG A 156 -25.59 3.26 -19.80
N LEU A 157 -24.85 3.92 -18.93
CA LEU A 157 -25.14 5.19 -18.25
C LEU A 157 -23.79 5.93 -18.14
N PRO A 158 -23.73 7.27 -17.94
CA PRO A 158 -22.44 7.95 -17.77
C PRO A 158 -21.62 7.27 -16.68
N LEU A 159 -20.39 6.85 -17.00
CA LEU A 159 -19.54 6.08 -16.08
C LEU A 159 -19.29 6.84 -14.77
N ALA A 160 -19.24 8.16 -14.87
CA ALA A 160 -19.24 9.11 -13.77
C ALA A 160 -19.77 10.46 -14.29
N THR A 161 -20.13 11.38 -13.39
CA THR A 161 -20.63 12.72 -13.74
C THR A 161 -19.61 13.57 -14.50
N ASP A 162 -18.32 13.31 -14.31
CA ASP A 162 -17.18 14.01 -14.91
C ASP A 162 -16.52 13.23 -16.07
N VAL A 163 -17.09 12.08 -16.45
CA VAL A 163 -16.63 11.25 -17.57
C VAL A 163 -17.71 11.23 -18.64
N THR A 164 -17.72 12.29 -19.46
CA THR A 164 -18.78 12.54 -20.45
C THR A 164 -18.36 12.26 -21.88
N ASP A 165 -17.05 12.22 -22.16
CA ASP A 165 -16.49 11.97 -23.49
C ASP A 165 -16.19 10.47 -23.69
N PRO A 166 -17.00 9.75 -24.50
CA PRO A 166 -16.79 8.33 -24.78
C PRO A 166 -15.55 8.06 -25.66
N ASP A 167 -15.05 9.06 -26.37
CA ASP A 167 -13.87 8.95 -27.25
C ASP A 167 -12.57 9.26 -26.49
N ALA A 168 -12.66 9.66 -25.22
CA ALA A 168 -11.51 9.87 -24.37
C ALA A 168 -10.67 8.59 -24.24
N TRP A 169 -9.34 8.72 -24.33
CA TRP A 169 -8.41 7.58 -24.32
C TRP A 169 -8.53 6.64 -23.10
N PHE A 170 -9.04 7.14 -21.97
CA PHE A 170 -9.23 6.38 -20.74
C PHE A 170 -10.62 5.75 -20.61
N TYR A 171 -11.56 6.10 -21.49
CA TYR A 171 -12.95 5.66 -21.39
C TYR A 171 -13.11 4.13 -21.42
N PRO A 172 -12.44 3.38 -22.33
CA PRO A 172 -12.50 1.92 -22.31
C PRO A 172 -11.98 1.31 -21.00
N TRP A 173 -10.93 1.90 -20.42
CA TRP A 173 -10.34 1.46 -19.15
C TRP A 173 -11.25 1.72 -17.95
N MET A 174 -11.89 2.90 -17.91
CA MET A 174 -12.90 3.22 -16.89
C MET A 174 -14.07 2.25 -16.97
N ARG A 175 -14.55 1.95 -18.18
CA ARG A 175 -15.64 1.01 -18.40
C ARG A 175 -15.27 -0.39 -17.92
N ARG A 176 -14.08 -0.87 -18.30
CA ARG A 176 -13.55 -2.17 -17.87
C ARG A 176 -13.47 -2.31 -16.35
N GLY A 177 -13.02 -1.25 -15.66
CA GLY A 177 -12.86 -1.26 -14.20
C GLY A 177 -14.16 -1.21 -13.39
N ILE A 178 -15.31 -0.94 -14.02
CA ILE A 178 -16.63 -0.90 -13.35
C ILE A 178 -17.42 -2.21 -13.60
N THR A 179 -17.06 -2.97 -14.64
CA THR A 179 -17.78 -4.19 -15.05
C THR A 179 -17.38 -5.47 -14.32
N ASP A 180 -16.30 -5.45 -13.53
CA ASP A 180 -15.82 -6.57 -12.69
C ASP A 180 -16.06 -6.31 -11.20
#